data_AF-A0A9X3JNM7-F1
#
_entry.id   AF-A0A9X3JNM7-F1
#
_cell.length_a   1.000
_cell.length_b   1.000
_cell.length_c   1.000
_cell.angle_alpha   90.00
_cell.angle_beta   90.00
_cell.angle_gamma   90.00
#
_symmetry.space_group_name_H-M   'P 1'
#
loop_
_entity.id
_entity.type
_entity.pdbx_description
1 polymer ?
#
loop_
_entity_poly.entity_id
_entity_poly.type
_entity_poly.pdbx_seq_one_letter_code
_entity_poly.pdbx_strand_id
1 'polypeptide(L)'
;MTGRRTALTAGAAGLSVLAWVAWLAWDREYQFDPETSTTSGPYETWQVVGCLLTLLAAAVLAGWVQRPLVAALAVTVPFTLCWTVDAALQDETGLFLVGALLIAVGLFLGSLLVAVGVGRATGRSRLDA
;
A
#
# COMPACT_ATOMS: atom_id res chain seq x y z
N MET A 1 -18.17 18.00 -9.72
CA MET A 1 -17.39 17.65 -8.50
C MET A 1 -17.20 16.14 -8.31
N THR A 2 -18.17 15.29 -8.70
CA THR A 2 -18.07 13.82 -8.59
C THR A 2 -16.94 13.21 -9.44
N GLY A 3 -16.72 13.69 -10.67
CA GLY A 3 -15.68 13.16 -11.56
C GLY A 3 -14.24 13.24 -11.02
N ARG A 4 -13.86 14.39 -10.42
CA ARG A 4 -12.52 14.55 -9.82
C ARG A 4 -12.29 13.59 -8.66
N ARG A 5 -13.32 13.34 -7.86
CA ARG A 5 -13.25 12.42 -6.72
C ARG A 5 -13.00 11.00 -7.19
N THR A 6 -13.79 10.53 -8.16
CA THR A 6 -13.62 9.21 -8.76
C THR A 6 -12.24 9.05 -9.40
N ALA A 7 -11.74 10.06 -10.13
CA ALA A 7 -10.43 10.02 -10.76
C ALA A 7 -9.28 9.89 -9.74
N LEU A 8 -9.32 10.63 -8.63
CA LEU A 8 -8.31 10.55 -7.58
C LEU A 8 -8.32 9.19 -6.87
N THR A 9 -9.51 8.66 -6.57
CA THR A 9 -9.64 7.32 -5.98
C THR A 9 -9.16 6.22 -6.93
N ALA A 10 -9.50 6.31 -8.21
CA ALA A 10 -9.00 5.38 -9.23
C ALA A 10 -7.48 5.50 -9.43
N GLY A 11 -6.94 6.72 -9.42
CA GLY A 11 -5.50 6.97 -9.48
C GLY A 11 -4.76 6.37 -8.29
N ALA A 12 -5.31 6.47 -7.08
CA ALA A 12 -4.74 5.82 -5.90
C ALA A 12 -4.75 4.29 -6.02
N ALA A 13 -5.84 3.69 -6.51
CA ALA A 13 -5.90 2.26 -6.78
C ALA A 13 -4.84 1.81 -7.80
N GLY A 14 -4.65 2.60 -8.86
CA GLY A 14 -3.59 2.37 -9.84
C GLY A 14 -2.19 2.46 -9.23
N LEU A 15 -1.92 3.47 -8.40
CA LEU A 15 -0.65 3.60 -7.67
C LEU A 15 -0.39 2.43 -6.72
N SER A 16 -1.43 1.88 -6.08
CA SER A 16 -1.29 0.69 -5.25
C SER A 16 -0.86 -0.54 -6.05
N VAL A 17 -1.42 -0.75 -7.24
CA VAL A 17 -0.96 -1.84 -8.14
C VAL A 17 0.48 -1.60 -8.58
N LEU A 18 0.82 -0.35 -8.95
CA LEU A 18 2.18 0.01 -9.33
C LEU A 18 3.18 -0.17 -8.19
N ALA A 19 2.79 0.10 -6.95
CA ALA A 19 3.65 -0.12 -5.78
C ALA A 19 4.07 -1.58 -5.65
N TRP A 20 3.16 -2.52 -5.94
CA TRP A 20 3.51 -3.93 -5.98
C TRP A 20 4.45 -4.26 -7.15
N VAL A 21 4.02 -3.93 -8.37
CA VAL A 21 4.70 -4.34 -9.61
C VAL A 21 6.10 -3.73 -9.73
N ALA A 22 6.26 -2.45 -9.38
CA ALA A 22 7.53 -1.74 -9.55
C ALA A 22 8.59 -2.15 -8.53
N TRP A 23 8.18 -2.52 -7.31
CA TRP A 23 9.12 -2.68 -6.20
C TRP A 23 9.30 -4.12 -5.74
N LEU A 24 8.24 -4.93 -5.72
CA LEU A 24 8.24 -6.21 -5.02
C LEU A 24 7.91 -7.41 -5.92
N ALA A 25 7.23 -7.22 -7.05
CA ALA A 25 6.76 -8.36 -7.85
C ALA A 25 7.88 -9.17 -8.53
N TRP A 26 9.06 -8.58 -8.73
CA TRP A 26 10.09 -9.11 -9.62
C TRP A 26 11.30 -9.73 -8.90
N ASP A 27 11.61 -9.26 -7.69
CA ASP A 27 12.78 -9.75 -6.95
C ASP A 27 12.42 -10.95 -6.07
N ARG A 28 13.22 -12.00 -6.18
CA ARG A 28 13.01 -13.30 -5.51
C ARG A 28 14.29 -13.81 -4.85
N GLU A 29 15.39 -13.07 -4.94
CA GLU A 29 16.68 -13.57 -4.52
C GLU A 29 16.84 -13.38 -3.00
N TYR A 30 17.07 -14.49 -2.31
CA TYR A 30 17.45 -14.46 -0.90
C TYR A 30 18.96 -14.34 -0.79
N GLN A 31 19.41 -13.41 0.06
CA GLN A 31 20.82 -13.18 0.30
C GLN A 31 21.24 -13.77 1.64
N PHE A 32 22.37 -14.47 1.62
CA PHE A 32 22.99 -14.99 2.84
C PHE A 32 24.08 -14.04 3.30
N ASP A 33 23.97 -13.57 4.54
CA ASP A 33 25.00 -12.79 5.19
C ASP A 33 25.87 -13.71 6.06
N PRO A 34 27.14 -13.96 5.67
CA PRO A 34 28.06 -14.82 6.41
C PRO A 34 28.51 -14.21 7.75
N GLU A 35 28.45 -12.89 7.92
CA GLU A 35 28.85 -12.24 9.17
C GLU A 35 27.80 -12.45 10.27
N THR A 36 26.52 -12.33 9.91
CA THR A 36 25.41 -12.54 10.85
C THR A 36 24.90 -13.98 10.85
N SER A 37 25.35 -14.81 9.90
CA SER A 37 24.81 -16.16 9.66
C SER A 37 23.28 -16.15 9.47
N THR A 38 22.76 -15.09 8.85
CA THR A 38 21.32 -14.92 8.59
C THR A 38 21.02 -14.90 7.09
N THR A 39 19.84 -15.38 6.72
CA THR A 39 19.31 -15.24 5.35
C THR A 39 18.22 -14.17 5.38
N SER A 40 18.36 -13.16 4.51
CA SER A 40 17.42 -12.07 4.35
C SER A 40 16.92 -12.00 2.91
N GLY A 41 15.81 -11.29 2.70
CA GLY A 41 15.16 -11.19 1.39
C GLY A 41 13.74 -11.75 1.38
N PRO A 42 13.11 -11.84 0.19
CA PRO A 42 13.69 -11.52 -1.11
C PRO A 42 13.81 -10.02 -1.40
N TYR A 43 13.28 -9.16 -0.52
CA TYR A 43 13.25 -7.73 -0.74
C TYR A 43 14.39 -6.99 -0.03
N GLU A 44 15.03 -6.12 -0.78
CA GLU A 44 15.97 -5.14 -0.27
C GLU A 44 15.28 -3.98 0.46
N THR A 45 16.01 -3.36 1.38
CA THR A 45 15.48 -2.25 2.18
C THR A 45 14.96 -1.10 1.30
N TRP A 46 15.65 -0.79 0.21
CA TRP A 46 15.25 0.28 -0.70
C TRP A 46 13.96 -0.04 -1.47
N GLN A 47 13.71 -1.32 -1.81
CA GLN A 47 12.47 -1.75 -2.46
C GLN A 47 11.28 -1.55 -1.52
N VAL A 48 11.43 -1.96 -0.26
CA VAL A 48 10.39 -1.80 0.76
C VAL A 48 10.11 -0.31 1.02
N VAL A 49 11.15 0.52 1.11
CA VAL A 49 10.99 1.98 1.26
C VAL A 49 10.30 2.59 0.04
N GLY A 50 10.68 2.23 -1.18
CA GLY A 50 10.04 2.69 -2.42
C GLY A 50 8.56 2.32 -2.49
N CYS A 51 8.23 1.08 -2.14
CA CYS A 51 6.86 0.59 -2.03
C CYS A 51 6.06 1.40 -1.01
N LEU A 52 6.60 1.58 0.20
CA LEU A 52 5.96 2.34 1.28
C LEU A 52 5.66 3.80 0.86
N LEU A 53 6.63 4.47 0.25
CA LEU A 53 6.45 5.85 -0.23
C LEU A 53 5.40 5.94 -1.34
N THR A 54 5.34 4.96 -2.23
CA THR A 54 4.34 4.90 -3.30
C THR A 54 2.92 4.71 -2.72
N LEU A 55 2.76 3.79 -1.76
CA LEU A 55 1.48 3.57 -1.07
C LEU A 55 1.06 4.79 -0.24
N LEU A 56 2.01 5.48 0.39
CA LEU A 56 1.74 6.72 1.11
C LEU A 56 1.23 7.81 0.15
N ALA A 57 1.86 7.96 -1.03
CA ALA A 57 1.39 8.88 -2.05
C ALA A 57 -0.04 8.55 -2.53
N ALA A 58 -0.34 7.25 -2.73
CA ALA A 58 -1.68 6.80 -3.07
C ALA A 58 -2.72 7.15 -1.98
N ALA A 59 -2.38 6.92 -0.71
CA ALA A 59 -3.26 7.25 0.42
C ALA A 59 -3.49 8.77 0.57
N VAL A 60 -2.45 9.59 0.37
CA VAL A 60 -2.58 11.05 0.38
C VAL A 60 -3.47 11.52 -0.76
N LEU A 61 -3.27 11.02 -1.98
CA LEU A 61 -4.05 11.36 -3.16
C LEU A 61 -5.54 11.07 -2.96
N ALA A 62 -5.87 9.89 -2.42
CA ALA A 62 -7.24 9.51 -2.12
C ALA A 62 -7.84 10.30 -0.93
N GLY A 63 -7.01 10.67 0.05
CA GLY A 63 -7.40 11.46 1.24
C GLY A 63 -7.98 12.85 0.91
N TRP A 64 -7.62 13.44 -0.24
CA TRP A 64 -8.10 14.77 -0.67
C TRP A 64 -9.61 14.80 -0.97
N VAL A 65 -10.25 13.64 -1.06
CA VAL A 65 -11.66 13.47 -1.46
C VAL A 65 -12.63 13.48 -0.26
N GLN A 66 -12.12 13.49 0.97
CA GLN A 66 -12.87 13.50 2.24
C GLN A 66 -13.82 12.30 2.45
N ARG A 67 -13.50 11.13 1.88
CA ARG A 67 -14.14 9.85 2.21
C ARG A 67 -13.08 8.86 2.70
N PRO A 68 -12.67 8.93 3.98
CA PRO A 68 -11.49 8.23 4.46
C PRO A 68 -11.60 6.71 4.35
N LEU A 69 -12.79 6.14 4.57
CA LEU A 69 -13.01 4.70 4.38
C LEU A 69 -12.84 4.26 2.91
N VAL A 70 -13.38 5.03 1.97
CA VAL A 70 -13.26 4.73 0.53
C VAL A 70 -11.80 4.87 0.08
N ALA A 71 -11.10 5.89 0.59
CA ALA A 71 -9.68 6.10 0.32
C ALA A 71 -8.83 4.94 0.83
N ALA A 72 -9.06 4.48 2.05
CA ALA A 72 -8.35 3.33 2.62
C ALA A 72 -8.59 2.06 1.79
N LEU A 73 -9.85 1.74 1.47
CA LEU A 73 -10.17 0.57 0.65
C LEU A 73 -9.56 0.64 -0.76
N ALA A 74 -9.53 1.81 -1.38
CA ALA A 74 -8.96 2.00 -2.71
C ALA A 74 -7.44 1.75 -2.75
N VAL A 75 -6.73 1.95 -1.64
CA VAL A 75 -5.29 1.66 -1.54
C VAL A 75 -5.06 0.21 -1.14
N THR A 76 -5.80 -0.28 -0.13
CA THR A 76 -5.60 -1.60 0.45
C THR A 76 -5.97 -2.73 -0.50
N VAL A 77 -7.18 -2.69 -1.07
CA VAL A 77 -7.71 -3.83 -1.82
C VAL A 77 -6.84 -4.19 -3.02
N PRO A 78 -6.41 -3.25 -3.89
CA PRO A 78 -5.60 -3.61 -5.05
C PRO A 78 -4.23 -4.17 -4.66
N PHE A 79 -3.53 -3.53 -3.71
CA PHE A 79 -2.21 -3.98 -3.28
C PHE A 79 -2.28 -5.38 -2.62
N THR A 80 -3.21 -5.57 -1.67
CA THR A 80 -3.40 -6.86 -1.01
C THR A 80 -3.75 -7.93 -2.03
N LEU A 81 -4.63 -7.66 -3.00
CA LEU A 81 -4.98 -8.65 -4.03
C LEU A 81 -3.78 -9.04 -4.90
N CYS A 82 -3.01 -8.05 -5.37
CA CYS A 82 -1.81 -8.32 -6.18
C CYS A 82 -0.80 -9.18 -5.41
N TRP A 83 -0.51 -8.83 -4.15
CA TRP A 83 0.37 -9.62 -3.29
C TRP A 83 -0.19 -11.02 -3.02
N THR A 84 -1.49 -11.13 -2.72
CA THR A 84 -2.13 -12.40 -2.35
C THR A 84 -2.13 -13.38 -3.51
N VAL A 85 -2.44 -12.92 -4.72
CA VAL A 85 -2.38 -13.76 -5.93
C VAL A 85 -0.96 -14.26 -6.15
N ASP A 86 0.03 -13.38 -6.06
CA ASP A 86 1.42 -13.75 -6.27
C ASP A 86 1.93 -14.74 -5.21
N ALA A 87 1.61 -14.51 -3.94
CA ALA A 87 1.98 -15.39 -2.83
C ALA A 87 1.28 -16.75 -2.90
N ALA A 88 -0.02 -16.77 -3.26
CA ALA A 88 -0.79 -18.01 -3.40
C ALA A 88 -0.26 -18.93 -4.51
N LEU A 89 0.41 -18.38 -5.53
CA LEU A 89 1.03 -19.17 -6.60
C LEU A 89 2.33 -19.86 -6.17
N GLN A 90 2.94 -19.44 -5.07
CA GLN A 90 4.25 -19.90 -4.61
C GLN A 90 4.19 -20.65 -3.27
N ASP A 91 3.13 -20.45 -2.49
CA ASP A 91 2.99 -21.05 -1.16
C ASP A 91 2.10 -22.29 -1.18
N GLU A 92 2.69 -23.43 -0.84
CA GLU A 92 1.95 -24.70 -0.64
C GLU A 92 1.42 -24.88 0.80
N THR A 93 1.87 -24.04 1.75
CA THR A 93 1.52 -24.20 3.18
C THR A 93 0.21 -23.52 3.57
N GLY A 94 -0.24 -22.53 2.78
CA GLY A 94 -1.39 -21.69 3.09
C GLY A 94 -1.08 -20.53 4.05
N LEU A 95 0.17 -20.38 4.50
CA LEU A 95 0.61 -19.28 5.35
C LEU A 95 0.42 -17.91 4.67
N PHE A 96 0.36 -17.88 3.34
CA PHE A 96 0.04 -16.68 2.57
C PHE A 96 -1.26 -16.02 3.04
N LEU A 97 -2.25 -16.77 3.53
CA LEU A 97 -3.51 -16.21 4.04
C LEU A 97 -3.31 -15.35 5.29
N VAL A 98 -2.40 -15.76 6.17
CA VAL A 98 -2.04 -14.98 7.36
C VAL A 98 -1.32 -13.70 6.93
N GLY A 99 -0.38 -13.81 5.99
CA GLY A 99 0.29 -12.65 5.40
C GLY A 99 -0.68 -11.67 4.73
N ALA A 100 -1.63 -12.18 3.96
CA ALA A 100 -2.67 -11.39 3.30
C ALA A 100 -3.53 -10.63 4.32
N LEU A 101 -3.91 -11.29 5.42
CA LEU A 101 -4.66 -10.66 6.51
C LEU A 101 -3.86 -9.55 7.19
N LEU A 102 -2.59 -9.80 7.50
CA LEU A 102 -1.71 -8.80 8.12
C LEU A 102 -1.51 -7.58 7.22
N ILE A 103 -1.28 -7.80 5.91
CA ILE A 103 -1.18 -6.72 4.92
C ILE A 103 -2.51 -5.97 4.82
N ALA A 104 -3.64 -6.66 4.71
CA ALA A 104 -4.95 -6.04 4.62
C ALA A 104 -5.22 -5.13 5.82
N VAL A 105 -5.03 -5.63 7.04
CA VAL A 105 -5.27 -4.88 8.27
C VAL A 105 -4.29 -3.72 8.41
N GLY A 106 -2.99 -3.97 8.27
CA GLY A 106 -1.96 -2.96 8.43
C GLY A 106 -2.09 -1.82 7.40
N LEU A 107 -2.26 -2.17 6.12
CA LEU A 107 -2.41 -1.19 5.06
C LEU A 107 -3.74 -0.45 5.15
N PHE A 108 -4.83 -1.11 5.56
CA PHE A 108 -6.12 -0.43 5.79
C PHE A 108 -6.02 0.61 6.90
N LEU A 109 -5.50 0.23 8.06
CA LEU A 109 -5.35 1.14 9.19
C LEU A 109 -4.39 2.29 8.86
N GLY A 110 -3.25 2.00 8.23
CA GLY A 110 -2.30 3.03 7.80
C GLY A 110 -2.91 4.01 6.80
N SER A 111 -3.58 3.50 5.76
CA SER A 111 -4.22 4.34 4.74
C SER A 111 -5.38 5.15 5.32
N LEU A 112 -6.14 4.58 6.25
CA LEU A 112 -7.23 5.28 6.94
C LEU A 112 -6.70 6.46 7.77
N LEU A 113 -5.62 6.24 8.54
CA LEU A 113 -4.98 7.29 9.33
C LEU A 113 -4.48 8.44 8.45
N VAL A 114 -3.82 8.12 7.34
CA VAL A 114 -3.36 9.12 6.36
C VAL A 114 -4.56 9.88 5.77
N ALA A 115 -5.58 9.19 5.29
CA ALA A 115 -6.74 9.82 4.67
C ALA A 115 -7.49 10.75 5.64
N VAL A 116 -7.62 10.35 6.91
CA VAL A 116 -8.20 11.18 7.97
C VAL A 116 -7.33 12.39 8.26
N GLY A 117 -6.01 12.22 8.39
CA GLY A 117 -5.06 13.30 8.62
C GLY A 117 -5.12 14.37 7.53
N VAL A 118 -5.14 13.93 6.26
CA VAL A 118 -5.23 14.83 5.10
C VAL A 118 -6.59 15.52 5.02
N GLY A 119 -7.68 14.82 5.32
CA GLY A 119 -9.01 15.42 5.43
C GLY A 119 -9.07 16.54 6.47
N ARG A 120 -8.43 16.35 7.63
CA ARG A 120 -8.35 17.38 8.69
C ARG A 120 -7.48 18.57 8.29
N ALA A 121 -6.33 18.33 7.66
CA ALA A 121 -5.44 19.40 7.21
C ALA A 121 -6.11 20.30 6.17
N THR A 122 -6.79 19.70 5.19
CA THR A 122 -7.51 20.42 4.13
C THR A 122 -8.80 21.11 4.60
N GLY A 123 -9.40 20.63 5.71
CA GLY A 123 -10.52 21.28 6.36
C GLY A 123 -10.11 22.56 7.10
N ARG A 124 -8.97 22.52 7.81
CA ARG A 124 -8.42 23.69 8.53
C ARG A 124 -8.08 24.83 7.57
N SER A 125 -7.40 24.53 6.45
CA SER A 125 -7.02 25.55 5.46
C SER A 125 -8.20 26.28 4.80
N ARG A 126 -9.42 25.74 4.90
CA ARG A 126 -10.64 26.40 4.37
C ARG A 126 -11.29 27.36 5.36
N LEU A 127 -10.98 27.24 6.65
CA LEU A 127 -11.51 28.11 7.70
C LEU A 127 -10.64 29.37 7.88
N ASP A 128 -9.37 29.29 7.51
CA ASP A 128 -8.39 30.37 7.60
C ASP A 128 -8.36 31.29 6.37
N ALA A 129 -9.24 31.07 5.38
CA ALA A 129 -9.30 31.78 4.08
C ALA A 129 -10.66 32.47 3.89
#